data_AF-A0A7S3F116-F1
#
_entry.id   AF-A0A7S3F116-F1
#
_cell.length_a   1.000
_cell.length_b   1.000
_cell.length_c   1.000
_cell.angle_alpha   90.00
_cell.angle_beta   90.00
_cell.angle_gamma   90.00
#
_symmetry.space_group_name_H-M   'P 1'
#
loop_
_entity.id
_entity.type
_entity.pdbx_description
1 polymer ?
#
loop_
_entity_poly.entity_id
_entity_poly.type
_entity_poly.pdbx_seq_one_letter_code
_entity_poly.pdbx_strand_id
1 'polypeptide(L)'
;MATPGKACNAGVVNITRDTHPYAYWDLKTCMNLVRRLPQGAPLCPDARRDPNGKVIFHVYWSALKSLHRHAFRLIASYLATQDLTTTELWLWSPREMKRDPLFQPFLKVPNVKTKRYDADAEVEGGPLSRHPRRKSITGTTDNKAWADGDLFRLSILHKYGGVYIDADTVLLRDFTPLLGMEFVYNWGNDCTLPNGAIMRLHQGSQAGKGMLHVLATRRPGGISWGPETYQAYWLKTNKKGIDVLPTCFFNPHWLAGCSGCTPWSDQTPSMWNGPFAIHVHGGIWRGQPPSGSDYCRVAALISKQLTASAGGGWSADVAANITAYLPCGSAGPSISGSGVDEMQSAKPRRKSVMGEVEAALSGRSTVHTPRLRTPHSGGGKRWIDGHSWMFTPRRVLDHVASLVTPRGI
;
A
#
# COMPACT_ATOMS: atom_id res chain seq x y z
N MET A 1 -45.22 12.37 3.30
CA MET A 1 -44.39 12.99 2.25
C MET A 1 -42.96 12.50 2.47
N ALA A 2 -42.43 11.70 1.54
CA ALA A 2 -41.06 11.19 1.63
C ALA A 2 -40.09 12.36 1.46
N THR A 3 -39.18 12.52 2.41
CA THR A 3 -38.04 13.43 2.31
C THR A 3 -37.29 13.12 1.01
N PRO A 4 -36.94 14.10 0.16
CA PRO A 4 -36.08 13.86 -1.00
C PRO A 4 -34.83 13.13 -0.51
N GLY A 5 -34.61 11.91 -1.00
CA GLY A 5 -33.48 11.08 -0.58
C GLY A 5 -32.19 11.86 -0.74
N LYS A 6 -31.40 11.98 0.32
CA LYS A 6 -30.04 12.55 0.22
C LYS A 6 -29.33 11.85 -0.92
N ALA A 7 -28.78 12.62 -1.86
CA ALA A 7 -27.93 12.07 -2.92
C ALA A 7 -26.84 11.21 -2.27
N CYS A 8 -26.79 9.93 -2.63
CA CYS A 8 -25.74 9.02 -2.17
C CYS A 8 -24.49 9.18 -3.04
N ASN A 9 -23.34 8.86 -2.48
CA ASN A 9 -22.09 8.81 -3.20
C ASN A 9 -22.00 7.47 -3.94
N ALA A 10 -22.10 7.49 -5.27
CA ALA A 10 -21.88 6.29 -6.07
C ALA A 10 -20.44 5.76 -5.94
N GLY A 11 -19.53 6.55 -5.34
CA GLY A 11 -18.13 6.20 -5.15
C GLY A 11 -17.36 6.01 -6.46
N VAL A 12 -17.94 6.49 -7.57
CA VAL A 12 -17.34 6.49 -8.90
C VAL A 12 -16.74 7.85 -9.12
N VAL A 13 -15.43 7.92 -8.97
CA VAL A 13 -14.65 9.11 -9.26
C VAL A 13 -13.92 8.87 -10.57
N ASN A 14 -14.30 9.59 -11.63
CA ASN A 14 -13.65 9.47 -12.94
C ASN A 14 -12.30 10.21 -12.94
N ILE A 15 -11.32 9.63 -12.26
CA ILE A 15 -9.93 10.11 -12.23
C ILE A 15 -9.05 9.04 -12.87
N THR A 16 -8.65 9.34 -14.10
CA THR A 16 -7.78 8.51 -14.92
C THR A 16 -6.66 9.37 -15.50
N ARG A 17 -5.66 8.74 -16.10
CA ARG A 17 -4.60 9.47 -16.81
C ARG A 17 -5.12 10.27 -18.01
N ASP A 18 -6.19 9.81 -18.63
CA ASP A 18 -6.76 10.47 -19.81
C ASP A 18 -7.56 11.72 -19.40
N THR A 19 -8.20 11.69 -18.23
CA THR A 19 -9.03 12.79 -17.74
C THR A 19 -8.26 13.78 -16.87
N HIS A 20 -7.27 13.32 -16.10
CA HIS A 20 -6.52 14.12 -15.14
C HIS A 20 -5.00 13.85 -15.23
N PRO A 21 -4.38 14.01 -16.41
CA PRO A 21 -2.97 13.66 -16.63
C PRO A 21 -2.04 14.30 -15.60
N TYR A 22 -2.18 15.62 -15.38
CA TYR A 22 -1.32 16.38 -14.47
C TYR A 22 -1.39 15.93 -13.01
N ALA A 23 -2.47 15.29 -12.56
CA ALA A 23 -2.56 14.78 -11.20
C ALA A 23 -1.55 13.65 -10.91
N TYR A 24 -1.01 12.99 -11.94
CA TYR A 24 -0.06 11.88 -11.76
C TYR A 24 1.40 12.31 -11.60
N TRP A 25 1.72 13.59 -11.79
CA TRP A 25 3.10 14.10 -11.66
C TRP A 25 3.21 15.47 -10.99
N ASP A 26 2.15 16.28 -10.98
CA ASP A 26 2.13 17.57 -10.28
C ASP A 26 1.42 17.46 -8.92
N LEU A 27 2.20 17.58 -7.84
CA LEU A 27 1.70 17.46 -6.47
C LEU A 27 0.58 18.48 -6.18
N LYS A 28 0.74 19.74 -6.60
CA LYS A 28 -0.23 20.80 -6.30
C LYS A 28 -1.58 20.52 -6.95
N THR A 29 -1.57 20.16 -8.23
CA THR A 29 -2.76 19.77 -9.00
C THR A 29 -3.42 18.55 -8.38
N CYS A 30 -2.64 17.52 -8.06
CA CYS A 30 -3.14 16.31 -7.44
C CYS A 30 -3.79 16.58 -6.07
N MET A 31 -3.13 17.34 -5.20
CA MET A 31 -3.67 17.66 -3.87
C MET A 31 -4.93 18.54 -3.94
N ASN A 32 -5.00 19.46 -4.92
CA ASN A 32 -6.22 20.23 -5.17
C ASN A 32 -7.38 19.35 -5.63
N LEU A 33 -7.11 18.34 -6.47
CA LEU A 33 -8.09 17.36 -6.90
C LEU A 33 -8.62 16.54 -5.72
N VAL A 34 -7.74 15.97 -4.89
CA VAL A 34 -8.15 15.18 -3.70
C VAL A 34 -9.04 16.00 -2.77
N ARG A 35 -8.65 17.25 -2.48
CA ARG A 35 -9.38 18.10 -1.54
C ARG A 35 -10.82 18.40 -1.98
N ARG A 36 -11.08 18.43 -3.29
CA ARG A 36 -12.40 18.70 -3.87
C ARG A 36 -13.32 17.49 -3.89
N LEU A 37 -12.81 16.28 -3.61
CA LEU A 37 -13.66 15.10 -3.58
C LEU A 37 -14.71 15.22 -2.46
N PRO A 38 -15.98 14.88 -2.74
CA PRO A 38 -17.07 15.01 -1.77
C PRO A 38 -16.76 14.22 -0.49
N GLN A 39 -17.28 14.64 0.64
CA GLN A 39 -17.12 13.97 1.94
C GLN A 39 -18.47 13.85 2.63
N GLY A 40 -18.66 12.80 3.43
CA GLY A 40 -19.84 12.63 4.27
C GLY A 40 -21.15 12.28 3.56
N ALA A 41 -21.14 12.15 2.23
CA ALA A 41 -22.28 11.58 1.49
C ALA A 41 -22.27 10.05 1.66
N PRO A 42 -23.39 9.42 2.05
CA PRO A 42 -23.43 7.98 2.31
C PRO A 42 -23.17 7.21 1.02
N LEU A 43 -22.47 6.08 1.12
CA LEU A 43 -22.22 5.21 -0.03
C LEU A 43 -23.54 4.72 -0.63
N CYS A 44 -23.69 4.72 -1.95
CA CYS A 44 -24.91 4.21 -2.57
C CYS A 44 -25.14 2.72 -2.25
N PRO A 45 -26.41 2.26 -2.18
CA PRO A 45 -26.73 0.86 -1.86
C PRO A 45 -26.16 -0.16 -2.85
N ASP A 46 -25.94 0.25 -4.10
CA ASP A 46 -25.42 -0.55 -5.21
C ASP A 46 -23.88 -0.62 -5.25
N ALA A 47 -23.18 0.25 -4.52
CA ALA A 47 -21.74 0.17 -4.34
C ALA A 47 -21.45 -1.10 -3.54
N ARG A 48 -21.04 -2.17 -4.24
CA ARG A 48 -20.96 -3.55 -3.73
C ARG A 48 -20.38 -3.60 -2.32
N ARG A 49 -21.27 -3.76 -1.35
CA ARG A 49 -20.96 -4.01 0.05
C ARG A 49 -20.80 -5.51 0.25
N ASP A 50 -20.20 -5.90 1.37
CA ASP A 50 -20.18 -7.30 1.79
C ASP A 50 -21.63 -7.81 2.00
N PRO A 51 -21.83 -9.14 2.18
CA PRO A 51 -23.15 -9.69 2.48
C PRO A 51 -23.84 -9.12 3.73
N ASN A 52 -23.10 -8.46 4.63
CA ASN A 52 -23.63 -7.81 5.83
C ASN A 52 -23.92 -6.32 5.61
N GLY A 53 -23.81 -5.83 4.37
CA GLY A 53 -24.08 -4.44 4.01
C GLY A 53 -22.99 -3.45 4.38
N LYS A 54 -21.74 -3.90 4.66
CA LYS A 54 -20.58 -3.06 4.99
C LYS A 54 -19.40 -3.29 4.05
N VAL A 55 -18.53 -2.30 3.89
CA VAL A 55 -17.26 -2.45 3.17
C VAL A 55 -16.17 -2.87 4.17
N ILE A 56 -15.46 -3.96 3.86
CA ILE A 56 -14.42 -4.49 4.74
C ILE A 56 -13.07 -3.87 4.39
N PHE A 57 -12.35 -3.39 5.39
CA PHE A 57 -10.95 -3.02 5.34
C PHE A 57 -10.12 -4.19 5.86
N HIS A 58 -9.22 -4.72 5.05
CA HIS A 58 -8.37 -5.85 5.33
C HIS A 58 -6.95 -5.39 5.61
N VAL A 59 -6.42 -5.78 6.76
CA VAL A 59 -5.02 -5.56 7.12
C VAL A 59 -4.40 -6.91 7.47
N TYR A 60 -3.24 -7.19 6.91
CA TYR A 60 -2.53 -8.45 7.14
C TYR A 60 -1.26 -8.26 7.95
N TRP A 61 -1.09 -9.14 8.94
CA TRP A 61 0.12 -9.26 9.73
C TRP A 61 0.74 -10.64 9.57
N SER A 62 1.86 -10.71 8.84
CA SER A 62 2.62 -11.95 8.67
C SER A 62 3.21 -12.42 9.99
N ALA A 63 3.16 -13.74 10.23
CA ALA A 63 3.77 -14.39 11.38
C ALA A 63 5.30 -14.26 11.44
N LEU A 64 5.93 -13.81 10.34
CA LEU A 64 7.37 -13.61 10.19
C LEU A 64 7.86 -12.24 10.68
N LYS A 65 6.95 -11.31 11.00
CA LYS A 65 7.29 -9.97 11.50
C LYS A 65 6.85 -9.83 12.96
N SER A 66 7.72 -9.26 13.79
CA SER A 66 7.36 -8.89 15.16
C SER A 66 6.30 -7.79 15.12
N LEU A 67 5.18 -8.02 15.81
CA LEU A 67 4.08 -7.06 15.85
C LEU A 67 4.60 -5.68 16.26
N HIS A 68 4.54 -4.73 15.33
CA HIS A 68 5.05 -3.40 15.59
C HIS A 68 3.91 -2.50 16.05
N ARG A 69 4.18 -1.62 17.03
CA ARG A 69 3.24 -0.58 17.48
C ARG A 69 2.74 0.33 16.34
N HIS A 70 3.36 0.28 15.17
CA HIS A 70 2.91 1.01 13.98
C HIS A 70 1.58 0.50 13.43
N ALA A 71 1.30 -0.80 13.52
CA ALA A 71 0.02 -1.37 13.08
C ALA A 71 -1.17 -0.76 13.85
N PHE A 72 -0.97 -0.41 15.12
CA PHE A 72 -2.00 0.24 15.94
C PHE A 72 -2.34 1.65 15.47
N ARG A 73 -1.41 2.33 14.79
CA ARG A 73 -1.66 3.64 14.19
C ARG A 73 -2.68 3.52 13.07
N LEU A 74 -2.59 2.45 12.26
CA LEU A 74 -3.59 2.17 11.24
C LEU A 74 -4.96 1.98 11.89
N ILE A 75 -5.07 1.12 12.90
CA ILE A 75 -6.37 0.86 13.57
C ILE A 75 -6.94 2.15 14.16
N ALA A 76 -6.12 2.91 14.90
CA ALA A 76 -6.54 4.19 15.47
C ALA A 76 -7.01 5.17 14.39
N SER A 77 -6.25 5.30 13.30
CA SER A 77 -6.59 6.18 12.20
C SER A 77 -7.87 5.74 11.46
N TYR A 78 -8.10 4.43 11.31
CA TYR A 78 -9.33 3.88 10.75
C TYR A 78 -10.55 4.28 11.59
N LEU A 79 -10.48 4.06 12.90
CA LEU A 79 -11.56 4.39 13.83
C LEU A 79 -11.86 5.89 13.90
N ALA A 80 -10.86 6.74 13.64
CA ALA A 80 -11.00 8.18 13.66
C ALA A 80 -11.58 8.76 12.36
N THR A 81 -11.35 8.11 11.21
CA THR A 81 -11.56 8.73 9.89
C THR A 81 -12.62 8.03 9.03
N GLN A 82 -12.87 6.74 9.21
CA GLN A 82 -13.81 6.00 8.37
C GLN A 82 -15.24 6.03 8.93
N ASP A 83 -16.24 5.90 8.06
CA ASP A 83 -17.62 5.72 8.47
C ASP A 83 -17.86 4.31 9.05
N LEU A 84 -17.89 4.22 10.38
CA LEU A 84 -18.11 2.96 11.10
C LEU A 84 -19.53 2.40 10.95
N THR A 85 -20.48 3.15 10.39
CA THR A 85 -21.82 2.62 10.11
C THR A 85 -21.82 1.75 8.86
N THR A 86 -20.93 2.04 7.90
CA THR A 86 -20.86 1.37 6.60
C THR A 86 -19.59 0.56 6.39
N THR A 87 -18.64 0.56 7.35
CA THR A 87 -17.37 -0.15 7.20
C THR A 87 -17.02 -1.02 8.41
N GLU A 88 -16.15 -2.01 8.18
CA GLU A 88 -15.50 -2.79 9.25
C GLU A 88 -14.02 -2.96 8.96
N LEU A 89 -13.22 -3.18 10.01
CA LEU A 89 -11.81 -3.50 9.91
C LEU A 89 -11.56 -4.95 10.32
N TRP A 90 -11.02 -5.75 9.41
CA TRP A 90 -10.61 -7.12 9.64
C TRP A 90 -9.09 -7.21 9.69
N LEU A 91 -8.58 -7.57 10.86
CA LEU A 91 -7.17 -7.83 11.13
C LEU A 91 -6.89 -9.29 10.90
N TRP A 92 -5.99 -9.60 9.99
CA TRP A 92 -5.64 -10.96 9.60
C TRP A 92 -4.24 -11.31 10.06
N SER A 93 -4.06 -12.52 10.59
CA SER A 93 -2.74 -13.08 10.84
C SER A 93 -2.78 -14.60 10.79
N PRO A 94 -1.69 -15.30 10.44
CA PRO A 94 -1.64 -16.76 10.58
C PRO A 94 -1.78 -17.24 12.03
N ARG A 95 -1.52 -16.34 13.00
CA ARG A 95 -1.62 -16.59 14.45
C ARG A 95 -2.94 -16.06 15.02
N GLU A 96 -3.38 -16.65 16.14
CA GLU A 96 -4.57 -16.17 16.85
C GLU A 96 -4.27 -14.87 17.60
N MET A 97 -4.93 -13.77 17.22
CA MET A 97 -4.76 -12.45 17.87
C MET A 97 -5.73 -12.19 19.02
N LYS A 98 -6.81 -12.98 19.14
CA LYS A 98 -7.88 -12.75 20.14
C LYS A 98 -7.42 -12.81 21.59
N ARG A 99 -6.29 -13.47 21.86
CA ARG A 99 -5.73 -13.65 23.21
C ARG A 99 -4.55 -12.73 23.49
N ASP A 100 -4.10 -11.97 22.50
CA ASP A 100 -2.97 -11.07 22.64
C ASP A 100 -3.44 -9.81 23.43
N PRO A 101 -2.81 -9.49 24.57
CA PRO A 101 -3.13 -8.31 25.37
C PRO A 101 -3.06 -7.01 24.58
N LEU A 102 -2.16 -6.91 23.59
CA LEU A 102 -1.98 -5.70 22.79
C LEU A 102 -3.18 -5.40 21.88
N PHE A 103 -3.93 -6.44 21.47
CA PHE A 103 -5.13 -6.26 20.64
C PHE A 103 -6.40 -6.05 21.47
N GLN A 104 -6.43 -6.46 22.75
CA GLN A 104 -7.64 -6.39 23.58
C GLN A 104 -8.35 -5.03 23.57
N PRO A 105 -7.65 -3.87 23.63
CA PRO A 105 -8.34 -2.58 23.57
C PRO A 105 -9.12 -2.40 22.27
N PHE A 106 -8.56 -2.83 21.14
CA PHE A 106 -9.17 -2.68 19.82
C PHE A 106 -10.35 -3.65 19.61
N LEU A 107 -10.28 -4.86 20.18
CA LEU A 107 -11.34 -5.87 20.03
C LEU A 107 -12.62 -5.53 20.80
N LYS A 108 -12.58 -4.53 21.69
CA LYS A 108 -13.77 -3.97 22.33
C LYS A 108 -14.57 -3.07 21.40
N VAL A 109 -14.00 -2.67 20.26
CA VAL A 109 -14.68 -1.85 19.26
C VAL A 109 -15.43 -2.77 18.29
N PRO A 110 -16.77 -2.66 18.15
CA PRO A 110 -17.56 -3.61 17.35
C PRO A 110 -17.14 -3.75 15.88
N ASN A 111 -16.57 -2.68 15.31
CA ASN A 111 -16.12 -2.64 13.93
C ASN A 111 -14.77 -3.34 13.69
N VAL A 112 -14.04 -3.71 14.74
CA VAL A 112 -12.73 -4.34 14.63
C VAL A 112 -12.87 -5.84 14.86
N LYS A 113 -12.51 -6.64 13.86
CA LYS A 113 -12.58 -8.11 13.89
C LYS A 113 -11.20 -8.70 13.65
N THR A 114 -10.89 -9.81 14.30
CA THR A 114 -9.68 -10.60 14.01
C THR A 114 -10.02 -11.86 13.24
N LYS A 115 -9.17 -12.23 12.30
CA LYS A 115 -9.29 -13.42 11.47
C LYS A 115 -7.96 -14.17 11.43
N ARG A 116 -8.04 -15.50 11.46
CA ARG A 116 -6.87 -16.36 11.20
C ARG A 116 -6.73 -16.51 9.70
N TYR A 117 -5.53 -16.24 9.17
CA TYR A 117 -5.23 -16.44 7.76
C TYR A 117 -4.63 -17.82 7.51
N ASP A 118 -5.24 -18.55 6.60
CA ASP A 118 -4.72 -19.80 6.04
C ASP A 118 -4.79 -19.67 4.52
N ALA A 119 -3.64 -19.45 3.88
CA ALA A 119 -3.58 -19.16 2.46
C ALA A 119 -4.23 -20.27 1.61
N ASP A 120 -4.10 -21.54 2.01
CA ASP A 120 -4.66 -22.64 1.23
C ASP A 120 -6.17 -22.74 1.38
N ALA A 121 -6.70 -22.47 2.57
CA ALA A 121 -8.14 -22.41 2.80
C ALA A 121 -8.78 -21.17 2.15
N GLU A 122 -8.07 -20.04 2.13
CA GLU A 122 -8.61 -18.78 1.61
C GLU A 122 -8.67 -18.74 0.07
N VAL A 123 -7.83 -19.51 -0.63
CA VAL A 123 -7.92 -19.63 -2.10
C VAL A 123 -8.94 -20.67 -2.59
N GLU A 124 -9.55 -21.43 -1.68
CA GLU A 124 -10.55 -22.44 -2.02
C GLU A 124 -11.78 -21.82 -2.68
N GLY A 125 -12.34 -22.51 -3.68
CA GLY A 125 -13.43 -21.98 -4.52
C GLY A 125 -13.06 -20.81 -5.45
N GLY A 126 -11.82 -20.30 -5.38
CA GLY A 126 -11.31 -19.22 -6.21
C GLY A 126 -10.48 -19.68 -7.41
N PRO A 127 -9.91 -18.73 -8.18
CA PRO A 127 -9.09 -19.00 -9.37
C PRO A 127 -7.91 -19.95 -9.15
N LEU A 128 -7.39 -20.02 -7.92
CA LEU A 128 -6.25 -20.87 -7.57
C LEU A 128 -6.66 -22.25 -7.02
N SER A 129 -7.94 -22.51 -6.74
CA SER A 129 -8.42 -23.74 -6.09
C SER A 129 -7.93 -25.02 -6.79
N ARG A 130 -8.00 -25.04 -8.13
CA ARG A 130 -7.60 -26.17 -8.98
C ARG A 130 -6.27 -25.95 -9.72
N HIS A 131 -5.52 -24.91 -9.36
CA HIS A 131 -4.27 -24.61 -10.04
C HIS A 131 -3.22 -25.69 -9.69
N PRO A 132 -2.50 -26.28 -10.66
CA PRO A 132 -1.55 -27.38 -10.40
C PRO A 132 -0.46 -27.03 -9.38
N ARG A 133 -0.08 -25.75 -9.32
CA ARG A 133 0.90 -25.23 -8.35
C ARG A 133 0.27 -24.65 -7.09
N ARG A 134 -1.01 -24.89 -6.78
CA ARG A 134 -1.70 -24.30 -5.62
C ARG A 134 -0.87 -24.41 -4.35
N LYS A 135 -0.46 -25.61 -3.94
CA LYS A 135 0.33 -25.83 -2.71
C LYS A 135 1.66 -25.09 -2.72
N SER A 136 2.33 -25.02 -3.87
CA SER A 136 3.57 -24.24 -4.01
C SER A 136 3.29 -22.74 -3.89
N ILE A 137 2.21 -22.23 -4.46
CA ILE A 137 1.81 -20.82 -4.38
C ILE A 137 1.41 -20.46 -2.94
N THR A 138 0.54 -21.25 -2.31
CA THR A 138 0.02 -20.97 -0.97
C THR A 138 1.03 -21.20 0.15
N GLY A 139 2.03 -22.05 -0.08
CA GLY A 139 3.16 -22.26 0.83
C GLY A 139 4.34 -21.29 0.61
N THR A 140 4.26 -20.38 -0.36
CA THR A 140 5.35 -19.44 -0.64
C THR A 140 5.42 -18.35 0.44
N THR A 141 6.62 -18.15 0.99
CA THR A 141 6.97 -17.02 1.85
C THR A 141 8.33 -16.45 1.46
N ASP A 142 8.61 -15.20 1.87
CA ASP A 142 9.97 -14.63 1.81
C ASP A 142 10.33 -13.92 3.11
N ASN A 143 11.62 -13.62 3.30
CA ASN A 143 12.12 -12.97 4.54
C ASN A 143 11.55 -11.57 4.77
N LYS A 144 11.02 -10.93 3.72
CA LYS A 144 10.42 -9.60 3.78
C LYS A 144 8.92 -9.66 4.06
N ALA A 145 8.31 -10.84 4.03
CA ALA A 145 6.88 -11.06 4.05
C ALA A 145 6.14 -10.35 2.90
N TRP A 146 6.79 -10.26 1.73
CA TRP A 146 6.18 -9.69 0.54
C TRP A 146 5.33 -10.72 -0.18
N ALA A 147 5.87 -11.90 -0.48
CA ALA A 147 5.17 -12.93 -1.23
C ALA A 147 3.85 -13.40 -0.58
N ASP A 148 3.83 -13.61 0.73
CA ASP A 148 2.62 -14.01 1.46
C ASP A 148 1.61 -12.86 1.54
N GLY A 149 2.08 -11.63 1.74
CA GLY A 149 1.26 -10.41 1.68
C GLY A 149 0.65 -10.14 0.30
N ASP A 150 1.41 -10.36 -0.77
CA ASP A 150 0.97 -10.20 -2.16
C ASP A 150 -0.14 -11.21 -2.50
N LEU A 151 0.03 -12.48 -2.12
CA LEU A 151 -1.00 -13.50 -2.27
C LEU A 151 -2.21 -13.20 -1.39
N PHE A 152 -1.98 -12.80 -0.13
CA PHE A 152 -3.05 -12.44 0.81
C PHE A 152 -3.96 -11.38 0.20
N ARG A 153 -3.41 -10.25 -0.24
CA ARG A 153 -4.26 -9.13 -0.65
C ARG A 153 -5.11 -9.46 -1.86
N LEU A 154 -4.58 -10.19 -2.84
CA LEU A 154 -5.38 -10.60 -4.00
C LEU A 154 -6.40 -11.69 -3.67
N SER A 155 -6.04 -12.69 -2.87
CA SER A 155 -6.95 -13.80 -2.53
C SER A 155 -8.12 -13.33 -1.67
N ILE A 156 -7.83 -12.52 -0.65
CA ILE A 156 -8.84 -12.00 0.28
C ILE A 156 -9.75 -11.00 -0.41
N LEU A 157 -9.21 -10.06 -1.20
CA LEU A 157 -10.04 -9.13 -1.94
C LEU A 157 -10.88 -9.81 -3.02
N HIS A 158 -10.37 -10.87 -3.66
CA HIS A 158 -11.20 -11.66 -4.57
C HIS A 158 -12.37 -12.34 -3.84
N LYS A 159 -12.10 -12.95 -2.68
CA LYS A 159 -13.09 -13.75 -1.94
C LYS A 159 -14.11 -12.92 -1.17
N TYR A 160 -13.71 -11.79 -0.60
CA TYR A 160 -14.55 -10.96 0.27
C TYR A 160 -14.84 -9.57 -0.30
N GLY A 161 -14.13 -9.13 -1.34
CA GLY A 161 -14.14 -7.73 -1.78
C GLY A 161 -13.47 -6.82 -0.77
N GLY A 162 -13.80 -5.53 -0.83
CA GLY A 162 -13.35 -4.54 0.16
C GLY A 162 -12.03 -3.87 -0.21
N VAL A 163 -11.37 -3.31 0.80
CA VAL A 163 -10.13 -2.53 0.67
C VAL A 163 -9.02 -3.28 1.40
N TYR A 164 -7.88 -3.48 0.77
CA TYR A 164 -6.65 -3.90 1.44
C TYR A 164 -5.78 -2.69 1.73
N ILE A 165 -5.17 -2.67 2.92
CA ILE A 165 -4.24 -1.63 3.36
C ILE A 165 -3.04 -2.26 4.06
N ASP A 166 -1.84 -1.91 3.63
CA ASP A 166 -0.59 -2.27 4.30
C ASP A 166 -0.57 -1.74 5.74
N ALA A 167 -0.11 -2.56 6.68
CA ALA A 167 -0.20 -2.29 8.12
C ALA A 167 0.60 -1.06 8.60
N ASP A 168 1.55 -0.58 7.81
CA ASP A 168 2.34 0.63 8.02
C ASP A 168 1.74 1.87 7.36
N THR A 169 0.42 1.89 7.17
CA THR A 169 -0.34 3.04 6.64
C THR A 169 -1.07 3.79 7.75
N VAL A 170 -1.15 5.12 7.63
CA VAL A 170 -2.02 5.99 8.44
C VAL A 170 -3.12 6.56 7.56
N LEU A 171 -4.38 6.37 7.94
CA LEU A 171 -5.55 6.92 7.24
C LEU A 171 -5.82 8.34 7.73
N LEU A 172 -6.14 9.25 6.80
CA LEU A 172 -6.27 10.68 7.08
C LEU A 172 -7.64 11.24 6.67
N ARG A 173 -8.43 10.46 5.93
CA ARG A 173 -9.72 10.88 5.37
C ARG A 173 -10.64 9.68 5.20
N ASP A 174 -11.94 9.92 5.24
CA ASP A 174 -12.96 8.92 4.91
C ASP A 174 -12.84 8.47 3.45
N PHE A 175 -12.72 7.17 3.24
CA PHE A 175 -12.59 6.55 1.91
C PHE A 175 -13.91 6.48 1.15
N THR A 176 -15.07 6.78 1.75
CA THR A 176 -16.39 6.68 1.09
C THR A 176 -16.43 7.13 -0.38
N PRO A 177 -15.77 8.23 -0.82
CA PRO A 177 -15.75 8.62 -2.23
C PRO A 177 -15.09 7.64 -3.19
N LEU A 178 -14.26 6.74 -2.68
CA LEU A 178 -13.54 5.72 -3.45
C LEU A 178 -14.19 4.34 -3.30
N LEU A 179 -15.15 4.16 -2.39
CA LEU A 179 -15.72 2.85 -2.06
C LEU A 179 -16.73 2.34 -3.10
N GLY A 180 -16.93 3.03 -4.22
CA GLY A 180 -17.74 2.54 -5.34
C GLY A 180 -16.92 1.94 -6.48
N MET A 181 -15.62 2.25 -6.55
CA MET A 181 -14.73 1.89 -7.66
C MET A 181 -13.70 0.83 -7.28
N GLU A 182 -13.26 0.03 -8.25
CA GLU A 182 -12.12 -0.87 -8.05
C GLU A 182 -10.83 -0.14 -8.42
N PHE A 183 -9.88 -0.09 -7.50
CA PHE A 183 -8.67 0.70 -7.71
C PHE A 183 -7.41 0.05 -7.14
N VAL A 184 -6.29 0.42 -7.74
CA VAL A 184 -4.94 0.41 -7.18
C VAL A 184 -4.40 1.84 -7.26
N TYR A 185 -3.31 2.15 -6.57
CA TYR A 185 -2.69 3.47 -6.73
C TYR A 185 -1.37 3.40 -7.47
N ASN A 186 -0.95 4.53 -8.03
CA ASN A 186 0.30 4.61 -8.76
C ASN A 186 1.52 4.60 -7.82
N TRP A 187 2.58 3.87 -8.19
CA TRP A 187 3.82 3.87 -7.43
C TRP A 187 4.66 5.11 -7.76
N GLY A 188 4.58 6.12 -6.90
CA GLY A 188 5.49 7.26 -6.98
C GLY A 188 5.22 8.11 -8.22
N ASN A 189 6.28 8.65 -8.83
CA ASN A 189 6.18 9.35 -10.11
C ASN A 189 6.26 8.39 -11.32
N ASP A 190 6.46 7.08 -11.09
CA ASP A 190 6.45 6.09 -12.15
C ASP A 190 5.01 5.90 -12.63
N CYS A 191 4.68 6.56 -13.73
CA CYS A 191 3.35 6.54 -14.33
C CYS A 191 3.00 5.21 -15.01
N THR A 192 3.71 4.12 -14.74
CA THR A 192 3.43 2.83 -15.36
C THR A 192 3.23 1.72 -14.36
N LEU A 193 3.61 1.92 -13.09
CA LEU A 193 3.69 0.85 -12.12
C LEU A 193 2.66 1.04 -10.99
N PRO A 194 1.56 0.25 -10.96
CA PRO A 194 0.62 0.28 -9.86
C PRO A 194 1.20 -0.39 -8.60
N ASN A 195 0.76 0.04 -7.42
CA ASN A 195 1.15 -0.49 -6.12
C ASN A 195 -0.08 -1.03 -5.38
N GLY A 196 0.10 -2.18 -4.73
CA GLY A 196 -0.95 -2.90 -4.00
C GLY A 196 -1.00 -2.59 -2.51
N ALA A 197 -0.19 -1.66 -2.00
CA ALA A 197 -0.21 -1.30 -0.59
C ALA A 197 -1.56 -0.74 -0.14
N ILE A 198 -2.28 -0.08 -1.04
CA ILE A 198 -3.69 0.30 -0.85
C ILE A 198 -4.44 -0.01 -2.14
N MET A 199 -5.41 -0.92 -2.07
CA MET A 199 -6.21 -1.30 -3.23
C MET A 199 -7.60 -1.77 -2.84
N ARG A 200 -8.57 -1.58 -3.72
CA ARG A 200 -9.96 -2.01 -3.54
C ARG A 200 -10.37 -2.90 -4.71
N LEU A 201 -10.98 -4.04 -4.41
CA LEU A 201 -11.66 -4.86 -5.40
C LEU A 201 -13.08 -5.20 -4.93
N HIS A 202 -13.95 -5.45 -5.90
CA HIS A 202 -15.23 -6.04 -5.63
C HIS A 202 -15.09 -7.56 -5.43
N GLN A 203 -15.96 -8.12 -4.58
CA GLN A 203 -16.04 -9.57 -4.42
C GLN A 203 -16.27 -10.23 -5.79
N GLY A 204 -15.46 -11.24 -6.10
CA GLY A 204 -15.56 -12.01 -7.34
C GLY A 204 -15.23 -11.23 -8.62
N SER A 205 -14.62 -10.05 -8.53
CA SER A 205 -14.40 -9.18 -9.69
C SER A 205 -13.50 -9.80 -10.75
N GLN A 206 -13.69 -9.35 -12.00
CA GLN A 206 -12.82 -9.76 -13.12
C GLN A 206 -11.38 -9.32 -12.92
N ALA A 207 -11.16 -8.16 -12.27
CA ALA A 207 -9.84 -7.70 -11.88
C ALA A 207 -9.16 -8.66 -10.91
N GLY A 208 -9.82 -9.02 -9.81
CA GLY A 208 -9.27 -9.99 -8.86
C GLY A 208 -8.98 -11.35 -9.50
N LYS A 209 -9.91 -11.86 -10.34
CA LYS A 209 -9.70 -13.11 -11.08
C LYS A 209 -8.50 -13.02 -12.02
N GLY A 210 -8.41 -11.96 -12.82
CA GLY A 210 -7.35 -11.76 -13.79
C GLY A 210 -5.98 -11.60 -13.14
N MET A 211 -5.89 -10.81 -12.07
CA MET A 211 -4.64 -10.61 -11.32
C MET A 211 -4.16 -11.90 -10.65
N LEU A 212 -5.06 -12.72 -10.08
CA LEU A 212 -4.67 -14.03 -9.52
C LEU A 212 -4.13 -14.99 -10.59
N HIS A 213 -4.71 -14.99 -11.80
CA HIS A 213 -4.16 -15.78 -12.91
C HIS A 213 -2.76 -15.30 -13.32
N VAL A 214 -2.56 -13.98 -13.41
CA VAL A 214 -1.25 -13.40 -13.72
C VAL A 214 -0.24 -13.76 -12.64
N LEU A 215 -0.56 -13.51 -11.36
CA LEU A 215 0.29 -13.84 -10.21
C LEU A 215 0.74 -15.30 -10.27
N ALA A 216 -0.21 -16.21 -10.54
CA ALA A 216 0.08 -17.63 -10.60
C ALA A 216 1.21 -17.93 -11.57
N THR A 217 1.28 -17.28 -12.74
CA THR A 217 2.32 -17.51 -13.76
C THR A 217 3.70 -16.93 -13.43
N ARG A 218 3.82 -16.12 -12.38
CA ARG A 218 5.04 -15.38 -12.05
C ARG A 218 5.84 -16.03 -10.94
N ARG A 219 7.14 -15.69 -10.87
CA ARG A 219 8.00 -16.07 -9.75
C ARG A 219 7.59 -15.28 -8.49
N PRO A 220 7.54 -15.92 -7.32
CA PRO A 220 7.20 -15.25 -6.08
C PRO A 220 8.25 -14.27 -5.57
N GLY A 221 7.79 -13.31 -4.77
CA GLY A 221 8.61 -12.33 -4.07
C GLY A 221 9.04 -11.15 -4.92
N GLY A 222 9.83 -10.26 -4.31
CA GLY A 222 10.25 -9.01 -4.95
C GLY A 222 9.05 -8.14 -5.32
N ILE A 223 9.09 -7.53 -6.52
CA ILE A 223 7.96 -6.77 -7.09
C ILE A 223 7.06 -7.63 -8.00
N SER A 224 7.38 -8.91 -8.17
CA SER A 224 6.79 -9.76 -9.21
C SER A 224 5.35 -10.15 -8.92
N TRP A 225 5.04 -10.55 -7.68
CA TRP A 225 3.68 -10.89 -7.25
C TRP A 225 2.85 -9.66 -6.86
N GLY A 226 3.48 -8.54 -6.53
CA GLY A 226 2.82 -7.27 -6.30
C GLY A 226 2.77 -6.42 -7.58
N PRO A 227 3.50 -5.28 -7.64
CA PRO A 227 3.39 -4.27 -8.69
C PRO A 227 3.42 -4.78 -10.14
N GLU A 228 4.30 -5.72 -10.47
CA GLU A 228 4.39 -6.24 -11.85
C GLU A 228 3.16 -7.08 -12.23
N THR A 229 2.51 -7.75 -11.27
CA THR A 229 1.25 -8.47 -11.51
C THR A 229 0.14 -7.49 -11.88
N TYR A 230 0.02 -6.39 -11.13
CA TYR A 230 -1.01 -5.36 -11.37
C TYR A 230 -0.77 -4.67 -12.71
N GLN A 231 0.49 -4.32 -13.01
CA GLN A 231 0.89 -3.73 -14.29
C GLN A 231 0.59 -4.67 -15.45
N ALA A 232 0.97 -5.95 -15.36
CA ALA A 232 0.74 -6.91 -16.43
C ALA A 232 -0.76 -7.13 -16.69
N TYR A 233 -1.59 -7.21 -15.65
CA TYR A 233 -3.05 -7.23 -15.81
C TYR A 233 -3.56 -5.95 -16.49
N TRP A 234 -3.17 -4.78 -15.97
CA TRP A 234 -3.62 -3.48 -16.45
C TRP A 234 -3.23 -3.24 -17.92
N LEU A 235 -2.04 -3.65 -18.34
CA LEU A 235 -1.63 -3.58 -19.75
C LEU A 235 -2.41 -4.58 -20.62
N LYS A 236 -2.59 -5.83 -20.15
CA LYS A 236 -3.34 -6.87 -20.87
C LYS A 236 -4.80 -6.48 -21.12
N THR A 237 -5.40 -5.71 -20.23
CA THR A 237 -6.78 -5.20 -20.37
C THR A 237 -6.86 -3.86 -21.09
N ASN A 238 -5.78 -3.43 -21.77
CA ASN A 238 -5.68 -2.12 -22.42
C ASN A 238 -6.06 -0.97 -21.47
N LYS A 239 -5.51 -1.02 -20.26
CA LYS A 239 -5.68 -0.04 -19.18
C LYS A 239 -7.12 0.08 -18.64
N LYS A 240 -7.96 -0.94 -18.87
CA LYS A 240 -9.36 -0.99 -18.41
C LYS A 240 -9.55 -2.03 -17.31
N GLY A 241 -10.72 -1.99 -16.66
CA GLY A 241 -11.15 -3.00 -15.69
C GLY A 241 -10.60 -2.85 -14.28
N ILE A 242 -9.68 -1.90 -14.05
CA ILE A 242 -9.31 -1.38 -12.74
C ILE A 242 -8.76 0.03 -12.89
N ASP A 243 -9.12 0.94 -11.99
CA ASP A 243 -8.59 2.30 -11.99
C ASP A 243 -7.22 2.36 -11.30
N VAL A 244 -6.33 3.18 -11.83
CA VAL A 244 -5.01 3.46 -11.22
C VAL A 244 -5.06 4.88 -10.69
N LEU A 245 -5.27 5.08 -9.39
CA LEU A 245 -5.39 6.40 -8.78
C LEU A 245 -4.03 7.12 -8.67
N PRO A 246 -4.01 8.46 -8.70
CA PRO A 246 -2.79 9.23 -8.53
C PRO A 246 -2.10 8.95 -7.19
N THR A 247 -0.77 8.96 -7.20
CA THR A 247 0.04 8.66 -6.03
C THR A 247 -0.28 9.57 -4.84
N CYS A 248 -0.62 10.84 -5.06
CA CYS A 248 -0.86 11.77 -3.95
C CYS A 248 -2.07 11.41 -3.09
N PHE A 249 -2.98 10.55 -3.58
CA PHE A 249 -4.13 10.10 -2.80
C PHE A 249 -3.67 9.36 -1.55
N PHE A 250 -2.53 8.67 -1.63
CA PHE A 250 -2.07 7.76 -0.60
C PHE A 250 -0.59 7.95 -0.21
N ASN A 251 0.20 8.65 -1.03
CA ASN A 251 1.64 8.87 -0.86
C ASN A 251 2.12 10.18 -1.54
N PRO A 252 1.64 11.35 -1.08
CA PRO A 252 1.99 12.65 -1.69
C PRO A 252 3.50 12.94 -1.67
N HIS A 253 4.24 12.44 -0.68
CA HIS A 253 5.67 12.67 -0.53
C HIS A 253 6.51 12.08 -1.69
N TRP A 254 6.06 11.02 -2.34
CA TRP A 254 6.74 10.48 -3.52
C TRP A 254 6.62 11.40 -4.74
N LEU A 255 5.51 12.13 -4.87
CA LEU A 255 5.34 13.14 -5.93
C LEU A 255 6.08 14.44 -5.62
N ALA A 256 6.34 14.72 -4.35
CA ALA A 256 7.21 15.83 -3.94
C ALA A 256 8.69 15.61 -4.33
N GLY A 257 9.04 14.50 -4.97
CA GLY A 257 10.42 14.15 -5.32
C GLY A 257 11.26 13.72 -4.12
N CYS A 258 10.62 13.41 -2.98
CA CYS A 258 11.36 13.03 -1.78
C CYS A 258 11.43 11.52 -1.58
N SER A 259 12.38 10.90 -2.27
CA SER A 259 12.75 9.51 -2.05
C SER A 259 13.51 9.35 -0.74
N GLY A 260 12.92 8.67 0.24
CA GLY A 260 13.53 8.47 1.55
C GLY A 260 13.38 9.63 2.53
N CYS A 261 12.50 10.61 2.23
CA CYS A 261 12.03 11.54 3.26
C CYS A 261 11.56 10.74 4.47
N THR A 262 11.92 11.19 5.67
CA THR A 262 11.15 10.79 6.83
C THR A 262 9.76 11.37 6.63
N PRO A 263 8.71 10.51 6.53
CA PRO A 263 7.36 11.00 6.76
C PRO A 263 7.46 11.74 8.10
N TRP A 264 6.90 12.95 8.18
CA TRP A 264 6.87 13.78 9.40
C TRP A 264 8.10 14.64 9.73
N SER A 265 9.10 14.78 8.84
CA SER A 265 9.99 15.96 8.91
C SER A 265 9.19 17.23 8.63
N ASP A 266 9.64 18.41 9.08
CA ASP A 266 9.01 19.74 8.87
C ASP A 266 8.86 20.14 7.39
N GLN A 267 9.08 19.21 6.46
CA GLN A 267 8.81 19.38 5.05
C GLN A 267 7.30 19.44 4.81
N THR A 268 6.81 20.68 4.81
CA THR A 268 5.54 21.17 4.27
C THR A 268 4.25 20.66 4.95
N PRO A 269 3.65 21.46 5.85
CA PRO A 269 2.33 21.22 6.45
C PRO A 269 1.18 20.96 5.45
N SER A 270 1.36 21.34 4.18
CA SER A 270 0.37 21.16 3.11
C SER A 270 0.25 19.72 2.59
N MET A 271 1.19 18.81 2.91
CA MET A 271 1.14 17.42 2.44
C MET A 271 0.22 16.50 3.26
N TRP A 272 -0.07 16.87 4.52
CA TRP A 272 -0.86 16.04 5.44
C TRP A 272 -2.35 16.40 5.44
N ASN A 273 -2.68 17.62 5.01
CA ASN A 273 -4.05 18.07 4.86
C ASN A 273 -4.54 17.83 3.42
N GLY A 274 -5.30 16.77 3.21
CA GLY A 274 -5.85 16.42 1.91
C GLY A 274 -5.91 14.91 1.59
N PRO A 275 -4.79 14.16 1.63
CA PRO A 275 -4.73 12.79 1.11
C PRO A 275 -5.62 11.85 1.92
N PHE A 276 -5.96 10.70 1.35
CA PHE A 276 -6.73 9.66 2.02
C PHE A 276 -5.91 8.88 3.04
N ALA A 277 -4.65 8.64 2.71
CA ALA A 277 -3.74 7.92 3.57
C ALA A 277 -2.30 8.32 3.29
N ILE A 278 -1.39 7.88 4.16
CA ILE A 278 0.06 7.94 3.95
C ILE A 278 0.67 6.60 4.33
N HIS A 279 1.38 6.01 3.38
CA HIS A 279 2.19 4.83 3.62
C HIS A 279 3.52 5.24 4.24
N VAL A 280 3.80 4.74 5.44
CA VAL A 280 4.99 5.12 6.23
C VAL A 280 6.14 4.19 5.85
N HIS A 281 6.88 4.55 4.80
CA HIS A 281 8.00 3.76 4.31
C HIS A 281 9.22 3.84 5.22
N GLY A 282 9.85 2.69 5.49
CA GLY A 282 11.13 2.58 6.21
C GLY A 282 10.94 2.47 7.73
N GLY A 283 11.89 1.80 8.40
CA GLY A 283 11.93 1.59 9.86
C GLY A 283 12.21 2.87 10.68
N ILE A 284 11.66 3.99 10.22
CA ILE A 284 11.95 5.38 10.63
C ILE A 284 11.52 5.66 12.07
N TRP A 285 10.83 4.73 12.74
CA TRP A 285 10.36 4.96 14.11
C TRP A 285 10.60 3.76 15.02
N ARG A 286 11.88 3.47 15.28
CA ARG A 286 12.30 2.79 16.51
C ARG A 286 12.28 3.72 17.74
N GLY A 287 12.02 5.03 17.57
CA GLY A 287 11.98 6.05 18.62
C GLY A 287 10.69 6.89 18.64
N GLN A 288 10.56 7.78 19.63
CA GLN A 288 9.43 8.71 19.75
C GLN A 288 9.53 9.83 18.70
N PRO A 289 8.43 10.16 17.99
CA PRO A 289 8.36 11.31 17.09
C PRO A 289 8.67 12.63 17.83
N PRO A 290 9.44 13.55 17.22
CA PRO A 290 9.70 14.87 17.81
C PRO A 290 8.38 15.60 18.11
N SER A 291 8.35 16.30 19.24
CA SER A 291 7.23 17.20 19.54
C SER A 291 7.10 18.26 18.45
N GLY A 292 5.86 18.64 18.12
CA GLY A 292 5.58 19.61 17.05
C GLY A 292 5.71 19.07 15.62
N SER A 293 6.20 17.84 15.43
CA SER A 293 6.23 17.20 14.10
C SER A 293 4.83 17.04 13.52
N ASP A 294 4.75 16.90 12.20
CA ASP A 294 3.48 16.66 11.52
C ASP A 294 2.82 15.35 11.97
N TYR A 295 3.62 14.37 12.41
CA TYR A 295 3.08 13.14 13.03
C TYR A 295 2.25 13.51 14.24
N CYS A 296 2.78 14.39 15.09
CA CYS A 296 2.10 14.78 16.31
C CYS A 296 0.88 15.64 16.08
N ARG A 297 0.87 16.45 15.02
CA ARG A 297 -0.34 17.12 14.58
C ARG A 297 -1.41 16.12 14.15
N VAL A 298 -1.05 15.13 13.31
CA VAL A 298 -1.99 14.08 12.87
C VAL A 298 -2.45 13.20 14.03
N ALA A 299 -1.55 12.78 14.91
CA ALA A 299 -1.86 11.99 16.10
C ALA A 299 -2.83 12.72 17.04
N ALA A 300 -2.65 14.03 17.24
CA ALA A 300 -3.57 14.85 18.02
C ALA A 300 -4.95 14.95 17.36
N LEU A 301 -5.02 15.10 16.03
CA LEU A 301 -6.29 15.10 15.28
C LEU A 301 -7.03 13.76 15.40
N ILE A 302 -6.32 12.64 15.20
CA ILE A 302 -6.87 11.28 15.37
C ILE A 302 -7.37 11.10 16.81
N SER A 303 -6.59 11.50 17.81
CA SER A 303 -6.97 11.37 19.23
C SER A 303 -8.22 12.19 19.57
N LYS A 304 -8.33 13.40 19.03
CA LYS A 304 -9.52 14.24 19.17
C LYS A 304 -10.76 13.58 18.54
N GLN A 305 -10.62 13.00 17.35
CA GLN A 305 -11.71 12.30 16.66
C GLN A 305 -12.14 11.02 17.37
N LEU A 306 -11.19 10.22 17.88
CA LEU A 306 -11.47 9.04 18.69
C LEU A 306 -12.28 9.41 19.94
N THR A 307 -11.88 10.48 20.64
CA THR A 307 -12.59 10.97 21.83
C THR A 307 -14.00 11.46 21.49
N ALA A 308 -14.15 12.19 20.37
CA ALA A 308 -15.47 12.66 19.92
C ALA A 308 -16.40 11.51 19.48
N SER A 309 -15.83 10.39 19.05
CA SER A 309 -16.57 9.19 18.62
C SER A 309 -16.88 8.22 19.77
N ALA A 310 -16.26 8.44 20.95
CA ALA A 310 -16.58 7.70 22.17
C ALA A 310 -18.02 8.04 22.60
N GLY A 311 -18.90 7.05 22.61
CA GLY A 311 -20.36 7.22 22.70
C GLY A 311 -21.13 6.52 21.58
N GLY A 312 -20.49 6.24 20.45
CA GLY A 312 -21.04 5.46 19.33
C GLY A 312 -20.92 3.93 19.50
N GLY A 313 -20.98 3.41 20.73
CA GLY A 313 -20.87 1.97 21.02
C GLY A 313 -19.55 1.49 21.65
N TRP A 314 -18.69 2.41 22.11
CA TRP A 314 -17.44 2.11 22.83
C TRP A 314 -17.08 3.24 23.81
N SER A 315 -16.37 2.94 24.90
CA SER A 315 -16.18 3.85 26.04
C SER A 315 -15.01 4.83 25.86
N ALA A 316 -15.04 5.93 26.63
CA ALA A 316 -13.93 6.88 26.71
C ALA A 316 -12.61 6.23 27.12
N ASP A 317 -12.65 5.21 28.00
CA ASP A 317 -11.46 4.44 28.37
C ASP A 317 -10.86 3.67 27.20
N VAL A 318 -11.71 3.14 26.31
CA VAL A 318 -11.21 2.47 25.10
C VAL A 318 -10.56 3.50 24.16
N ALA A 319 -11.14 4.71 24.02
CA ALA A 319 -10.51 5.80 23.26
C ALA A 319 -9.15 6.20 23.84
N ALA A 320 -9.05 6.39 25.16
CA ALA A 320 -7.79 6.72 25.82
C ALA A 320 -6.73 5.63 25.62
N ASN A 321 -7.10 4.35 25.76
CA ASN A 321 -6.20 3.22 25.54
C ASN A 321 -5.70 3.15 24.10
N ILE A 322 -6.56 3.42 23.11
CA ILE A 322 -6.16 3.46 21.69
C ILE A 322 -5.22 4.64 21.42
N THR A 323 -5.53 5.82 21.95
CA THR A 323 -4.69 7.02 21.83
C THR A 323 -3.29 6.82 22.40
N ALA A 324 -3.11 6.00 23.43
CA ALA A 324 -1.79 5.68 23.98
C ALA A 324 -0.83 5.05 22.94
N TYR A 325 -1.36 4.47 21.86
CA TYR A 325 -0.56 3.93 20.74
C TYR A 325 -0.17 4.97 19.68
N LEU A 326 -0.51 6.25 19.89
CA LEU A 326 -0.11 7.40 19.07
C LEU A 326 0.90 8.29 19.82
N PRO A 327 2.10 7.78 20.15
CA PRO A 327 3.02 8.49 21.02
C PRO A 327 3.56 9.75 20.36
N CYS A 328 3.54 10.85 21.10
CA CYS A 328 4.17 12.11 20.74
C CYS A 328 5.00 12.60 21.91
N GLY A 329 6.24 13.02 21.64
CA GLY A 329 7.13 13.48 22.69
C GLY A 329 6.47 14.56 23.55
N SER A 330 6.38 14.32 24.85
CA SER A 330 6.17 15.36 25.85
C SER A 330 7.53 15.98 26.20
N ALA A 331 7.55 17.26 26.53
CA ALA A 331 8.55 17.73 27.49
C ALA A 331 8.16 17.13 28.87
N GLY A 332 8.82 16.04 29.27
CA GLY A 332 8.83 15.44 30.63
C GLY A 332 7.88 14.25 30.88
N PRO A 333 8.01 13.50 32.02
CA PRO A 333 9.20 13.15 32.81
C PRO A 333 9.72 11.74 32.45
N SER A 334 10.92 11.39 32.92
CA SER A 334 11.55 10.08 32.73
C SER A 334 10.72 8.94 33.32
N ILE A 335 10.30 7.97 32.50
CA ILE A 335 9.78 6.70 32.96
C ILE A 335 10.99 5.81 33.31
N SER A 336 11.39 5.81 34.57
CA SER A 336 12.27 4.81 35.15
C SER A 336 11.51 3.49 35.29
N GLY A 337 11.60 2.65 34.26
CA GLY A 337 11.16 1.25 34.29
C GLY A 337 12.33 0.38 33.87
N SER A 338 12.97 -0.25 34.86
CA SER A 338 14.16 -1.09 34.76
C SER A 338 13.91 -2.39 33.99
N GLY A 339 13.86 -2.30 32.65
CA GLY A 339 13.74 -3.45 31.77
C GLY A 339 14.37 -3.26 30.39
N VAL A 340 15.24 -2.27 30.22
CA VAL A 340 15.86 -1.92 28.93
C VAL A 340 17.37 -1.76 29.08
N ASP A 341 18.03 -2.66 29.83
CA ASP A 341 19.49 -2.69 29.91
C ASP A 341 20.00 -4.10 29.63
N GLU A 342 19.81 -4.59 28.40
CA GLU A 342 20.67 -5.65 27.87
C GLU A 342 20.67 -5.69 26.33
N MET A 343 21.02 -4.58 25.66
CA MET A 343 21.58 -4.65 24.29
C MET A 343 22.24 -3.34 23.87
N GLN A 344 23.29 -2.92 24.58
CA GLN A 344 24.23 -1.93 24.09
C GLN A 344 25.66 -2.46 24.12
N SER A 345 26.01 -3.31 23.13
CA SER A 345 27.41 -3.48 22.72
C SER A 345 27.54 -4.02 21.29
N ALA A 346 27.13 -3.21 20.31
CA ALA A 346 27.65 -3.38 18.95
C ALA A 346 27.56 -2.05 18.19
N LYS A 347 28.68 -1.32 18.13
CA LYS A 347 28.83 -0.16 17.23
C LYS A 347 28.68 -0.63 15.77
N PRO A 348 27.80 -0.04 14.94
CA PRO A 348 27.80 -0.34 13.52
C PRO A 348 28.94 0.42 12.83
N ARG A 349 29.85 -0.29 12.17
CA ARG A 349 30.75 0.29 11.17
C ARG A 349 29.90 0.80 10.00
N ARG A 350 30.01 2.09 9.67
CA ARG A 350 29.48 2.65 8.43
C ARG A 350 30.08 1.89 7.24
N LYS A 351 29.26 1.17 6.48
CA LYS A 351 29.56 0.78 5.09
C LYS A 351 28.59 1.53 4.19
N SER A 352 29.11 2.15 3.12
CA SER A 352 28.36 2.94 2.16
C SER A 352 27.41 2.06 1.35
N VAL A 353 26.17 2.52 1.18
CA VAL A 353 25.07 1.84 0.47
C VAL A 353 25.16 2.11 -1.04
N MET A 354 26.36 2.09 -1.62
CA MET A 354 26.57 2.27 -3.07
C MET A 354 27.16 1.03 -3.75
N GLY A 355 27.46 -0.05 -3.03
CA GLY A 355 28.08 -1.27 -3.60
C GLY A 355 27.13 -2.44 -3.89
N GLU A 356 25.88 -2.42 -3.42
CA GLU A 356 24.97 -3.58 -3.52
C GLU A 356 23.97 -3.50 -4.69
N VAL A 357 23.96 -2.39 -5.44
CA VAL A 357 23.11 -2.25 -6.64
C VAL A 357 23.80 -2.82 -7.91
N GLU A 358 25.14 -2.91 -7.94
CA GLU A 358 25.87 -3.44 -9.10
C GLU A 358 25.97 -4.98 -9.14
N ALA A 359 25.82 -5.66 -8.01
CA ALA A 359 25.93 -7.13 -7.94
C ALA A 359 24.70 -7.88 -8.48
N ALA A 360 23.54 -7.21 -8.60
CA ALA A 360 22.32 -7.81 -9.13
C ALA A 360 22.23 -7.78 -10.67
N LEU A 361 23.14 -7.06 -11.35
CA LEU A 361 23.13 -6.87 -12.81
C LEU A 361 24.24 -7.63 -13.55
N SER A 362 25.13 -8.35 -12.85
CA SER A 362 26.16 -9.19 -13.49
C SER A 362 25.99 -10.66 -13.13
N GLY A 363 25.08 -11.34 -13.84
CA GLY A 363 24.96 -12.79 -13.77
C GLY A 363 26.27 -13.47 -14.19
N ARG A 364 27.03 -14.00 -13.24
CA ARG A 364 28.04 -15.04 -13.49
C ARG A 364 27.91 -16.14 -12.45
N SER A 365 27.27 -17.22 -12.90
CA SER A 365 27.31 -18.55 -12.29
C SER A 365 28.72 -19.13 -12.46
N THR A 366 29.41 -19.42 -11.37
CA THR A 366 30.62 -20.26 -11.39
C THR A 366 30.23 -21.70 -11.08
N VAL A 367 30.07 -22.51 -12.12
CA VAL A 367 30.10 -23.97 -12.03
C VAL A 367 31.54 -24.40 -12.35
N HIS A 368 32.15 -25.14 -11.43
CA HIS A 368 33.43 -25.82 -11.63
C HIS A 368 33.20 -27.14 -12.36
N THR A 369 33.90 -27.34 -13.49
CA THR A 369 34.42 -28.66 -13.93
C THR A 369 35.54 -28.48 -14.97
N PRO A 370 36.47 -29.45 -15.12
CA PRO A 370 37.88 -29.21 -15.44
C PRO A 370 38.25 -29.20 -16.93
N ARG A 371 39.44 -28.63 -17.18
CA ARG A 371 40.16 -28.44 -18.46
C ARG A 371 40.22 -29.68 -19.36
N LEU A 372 40.04 -29.47 -20.67
CA LEU A 372 40.69 -30.23 -21.73
C LEU A 372 40.93 -29.34 -22.97
N ARG A 373 41.89 -29.80 -23.79
CA ARG A 373 42.78 -29.07 -24.73
C ARG A 373 42.09 -28.50 -25.99
N THR A 374 42.66 -27.42 -26.53
CA THR A 374 42.55 -26.97 -27.93
C THR A 374 43.37 -27.93 -28.83
N PRO A 375 43.10 -28.08 -30.17
CA PRO A 375 43.34 -27.01 -31.14
C PRO A 375 42.47 -26.98 -32.43
N HIS A 376 42.56 -25.79 -33.06
CA HIS A 376 42.57 -25.49 -34.50
C HIS A 376 41.31 -25.23 -35.33
N SER A 377 41.49 -24.10 -36.04
CA SER A 377 41.14 -23.72 -37.43
C SER A 377 39.71 -23.31 -37.79
N GLY A 378 39.66 -22.17 -38.49
CA GLY A 378 38.71 -21.98 -39.60
C GLY A 378 37.67 -20.87 -39.44
N GLY A 379 38.07 -19.64 -39.77
CA GLY A 379 37.32 -18.76 -40.67
C GLY A 379 35.87 -18.36 -40.37
N GLY A 380 35.67 -17.07 -40.07
CA GLY A 380 34.73 -16.27 -40.88
C GLY A 380 33.52 -15.62 -40.18
N LYS A 381 33.56 -14.28 -40.22
CA LYS A 381 32.45 -13.30 -40.32
C LYS A 381 31.86 -12.68 -39.04
N ARG A 382 32.26 -11.40 -38.88
CA ARG A 382 31.57 -10.19 -38.36
C ARG A 382 30.27 -10.39 -37.56
N TRP A 383 30.32 -9.90 -36.32
CA TRP A 383 29.22 -9.15 -35.70
C TRP A 383 29.76 -7.81 -35.22
N ILE A 384 29.03 -6.75 -35.59
CA ILE A 384 29.26 -5.35 -35.24
C ILE A 384 28.70 -5.11 -33.84
N ASP A 385 29.45 -4.35 -33.05
CA ASP A 385 29.19 -4.01 -31.66
C ASP A 385 27.78 -3.45 -31.42
N GLY A 386 27.07 -4.04 -30.46
CA GLY A 386 25.81 -3.54 -29.93
C GLY A 386 26.08 -2.41 -28.94
N HIS A 387 25.68 -1.20 -29.32
CA HIS A 387 25.72 -0.01 -28.49
C HIS A 387 24.88 -0.16 -27.21
N SER A 388 25.54 0.06 -26.07
CA SER A 388 24.96 0.31 -24.75
C SER A 388 24.26 1.67 -24.74
N TRP A 389 22.93 1.69 -24.59
CA TRP A 389 22.18 2.91 -24.30
C TRP A 389 22.03 3.08 -22.78
N MET A 390 22.94 3.85 -22.18
CA MET A 390 22.69 4.50 -20.89
C MET A 390 21.90 5.79 -21.17
N PHE A 391 20.64 5.86 -20.78
CA PHE A 391 19.88 7.10 -20.78
C PHE A 391 19.88 7.72 -19.38
N THR A 392 20.52 8.88 -19.25
CA THR A 392 20.38 9.78 -18.12
C THR A 392 19.18 10.72 -18.32
N PRO A 393 18.42 11.06 -17.27
CA PRO A 393 17.21 11.87 -17.39
C PRO A 393 17.57 13.37 -17.45
N ARG A 394 17.94 13.88 -18.64
CA ARG A 394 18.04 15.34 -18.86
C ARG A 394 17.84 15.85 -20.28
N ARG A 395 17.25 15.07 -21.19
CA ARG A 395 16.85 15.54 -22.53
C ARG A 395 15.50 14.98 -22.97
N VAL A 396 14.42 15.53 -22.42
CA VAL A 396 13.05 15.40 -22.96
C VAL A 396 12.41 16.78 -23.22
N LEU A 397 13.17 17.87 -23.11
CA LEU A 397 12.67 19.22 -23.36
C LEU A 397 12.98 19.80 -24.75
N ASP A 398 13.76 19.12 -25.60
CA ASP A 398 14.14 19.66 -26.93
C ASP A 398 13.67 18.81 -28.14
N HIS A 399 12.59 18.03 -28.01
CA HIS A 399 12.06 17.22 -29.12
C HIS A 399 10.55 17.31 -29.36
N VAL A 400 9.92 18.40 -28.93
CA VAL A 400 8.51 18.72 -29.26
C VAL A 400 8.36 20.09 -29.96
N ALA A 401 9.46 20.76 -30.31
CA ALA A 401 9.42 22.07 -30.98
C ALA A 401 9.62 22.04 -32.51
N SER A 402 9.62 20.88 -33.18
CA SER A 402 9.94 20.81 -34.63
C SER A 402 8.95 20.07 -35.54
N LEU A 403 7.75 19.70 -35.07
CA LEU A 403 6.79 18.97 -35.92
C LEU A 403 5.33 19.41 -35.75
N VAL A 404 5.04 20.70 -35.93
CA VAL A 404 3.73 21.17 -36.43
C VAL A 404 3.91 22.52 -37.15
N THR A 405 4.11 22.47 -38.47
CA THR A 405 3.64 23.53 -39.38
C THR A 405 2.68 22.88 -40.39
N PRO A 406 1.52 23.48 -40.73
CA PRO A 406 0.51 22.83 -41.54
C PRO A 406 0.69 23.08 -43.05
N ARG A 407 0.35 22.04 -43.83
CA ARG A 407 -0.25 22.01 -45.19
C ARG A 407 0.58 22.39 -46.43
N GLY A 408 0.71 21.40 -47.31
CA GLY A 408 -0.04 21.32 -48.58
C GLY A 408 -0.38 19.84 -48.79
N ILE A 409 -1.55 19.39 -49.26
CA ILE A 409 -2.68 19.93 -50.03
C ILE A 409 -3.97 19.45 -49.37
#